data_AF-A0A8T3CTY4-F1
#
_entry.id   AF-A0A8T3CTY4-F1
#
_cell.length_a   1.000
_cell.length_b   1.000
_cell.length_c   1.000
_cell.angle_alpha   90.00
_cell.angle_beta   90.00
_cell.angle_gamma   90.00
#
_symmetry.space_group_name_H-M   'P 1'
#
loop_
_entity.id
_entity.type
_entity.pdbx_description
1 polymer ?
#
loop_
_entity_poly.entity_id
_entity_poly.type
_entity_poly.pdbx_seq_one_letter_code
_entity_poly.pdbx_strand_id
1 'polypeptide(L)'
;MPRGGKKGHKGRGKQFSNPEEIDRQMRAEREKEANGGAEPENSSESEEESSDEEFDQQKKKGVEGLIEIENPNRVSQKSKKVADLDVSAPKELSRREREEIEKQRAKERYMKLHLEGKTEQARADLARLAIIKKQREEAARKRDELRKAKEEEEAKSKR
;
A
#
# COMPACT_ATOMS: atom_id res chain seq x y z
N MET A 1 44.08 20.28 23.46
CA MET A 1 42.69 19.78 23.61
C MET A 1 42.15 19.45 22.22
N PRO A 2 41.97 18.17 21.83
CA PRO A 2 41.44 17.87 20.51
C PRO A 2 39.91 18.11 20.49
N ARG A 3 39.47 18.92 19.53
CA ARG A 3 38.08 19.34 19.30
C ARG A 3 37.27 18.17 18.70
N GLY A 4 36.04 18.00 19.19
CA GLY A 4 35.15 16.88 18.88
C GLY A 4 34.97 16.61 17.39
N GLY A 5 35.26 15.37 16.97
CA GLY A 5 35.02 14.88 15.62
C GLY A 5 33.52 14.70 15.33
N LYS A 6 33.11 15.05 14.11
CA LYS A 6 31.75 14.78 13.60
C LYS A 6 31.44 13.29 13.69
N LYS A 7 30.37 12.94 14.41
CA LYS A 7 29.89 11.57 14.58
C LYS A 7 29.45 11.04 13.21
N GLY A 8 30.24 10.15 12.61
CA GLY A 8 29.94 9.56 11.31
C GLY A 8 28.64 8.75 11.37
N HIS A 9 27.71 9.05 10.47
CA HIS A 9 26.45 8.31 10.30
C HIS A 9 26.63 7.03 9.45
N LYS A 10 27.87 6.58 9.21
CA LYS A 10 28.14 5.32 8.52
C LYS A 10 27.85 4.17 9.48
N GLY A 11 26.79 3.40 9.20
CA GLY A 11 26.44 2.21 9.96
C GLY A 11 25.24 2.34 10.92
N ARG A 12 24.49 3.45 10.88
CA ARG A 12 23.18 3.49 11.56
C ARG A 12 22.26 2.54 10.79
N GLY A 13 21.97 1.37 11.38
CA GLY A 13 21.14 0.33 10.76
C GLY A 13 19.85 0.92 10.22
N LYS A 14 19.42 0.47 9.03
CA LYS A 14 18.20 0.91 8.36
C LYS A 14 17.04 0.76 9.34
N GLN A 15 16.60 1.87 9.93
CA GLN A 15 15.40 1.90 10.75
C GLN A 15 14.25 1.87 9.75
N PHE A 16 13.49 0.78 9.71
CA PHE A 16 12.22 0.78 8.98
C PHE A 16 11.28 1.70 9.75
N SER A 17 10.78 2.75 9.10
CA SER A 17 9.77 3.62 9.68
C SER A 17 8.53 2.80 10.03
N ASN A 18 7.89 3.13 11.15
CA ASN A 18 6.66 2.48 11.58
C ASN A 18 5.56 2.78 10.54
N PRO A 19 4.72 1.82 10.10
CA PRO A 19 3.64 2.07 9.13
C PRO A 19 2.77 3.28 9.45
N GLU A 20 2.43 3.52 10.72
CA GLU A 20 1.64 4.69 11.13
C GLU A 20 2.36 6.03 10.89
N GLU A 21 3.70 6.02 10.92
CA GLU A 21 4.54 7.19 10.71
C GLU A 21 4.65 7.52 9.22
N ILE A 22 4.69 6.49 8.37
CA ILE A 22 4.63 6.63 6.89
C ILE A 22 3.29 7.22 6.48
N ASP A 23 2.18 6.69 7.01
CA ASP A 23 0.84 7.18 6.69
C ASP A 23 0.64 8.64 7.13
N ARG A 24 1.21 9.02 8.28
CA ARG A 24 1.19 10.39 8.77
C ARG A 24 1.99 11.33 7.84
N GLN A 25 3.14 10.89 7.35
CA GLN A 25 3.96 11.66 6.40
C GLN A 25 3.23 11.87 5.08
N MET A 26 2.69 10.80 4.49
CA MET A 26 1.92 10.86 3.25
C MET A 26 0.70 11.78 3.36
N ARG A 27 0.00 11.73 4.52
CA ARG A 27 -1.14 12.61 4.78
C ARG A 27 -0.72 14.07 4.90
N ALA A 28 0.41 14.34 5.57
CA ALA A 28 0.94 15.69 5.72
C ALA A 28 1.43 16.27 4.38
N GLU A 29 2.02 15.46 3.50
CA GLU A 29 2.39 15.89 2.14
C GLU A 29 1.14 16.23 1.32
N ARG A 30 0.14 15.35 1.31
CA ARG A 30 -1.11 15.58 0.59
C ARG A 30 -1.86 16.82 1.07
N GLU A 31 -1.80 17.11 2.37
CA GLU A 31 -2.39 18.31 2.97
C GLU A 31 -1.60 19.59 2.62
N LYS A 32 -0.28 19.50 2.47
CA LYS A 32 0.55 20.62 2.00
C LYS A 32 0.35 20.90 0.51
N GLU A 33 0.21 19.86 -0.30
CA GLU A 33 -0.12 19.98 -1.73
C GLU A 33 -1.51 20.58 -1.92
N ALA A 34 -2.49 20.17 -1.12
CA ALA A 34 -3.86 20.70 -1.17
C ALA A 34 -3.96 22.18 -0.72
N ASN A 35 -3.06 22.64 0.14
CA ASN A 35 -3.04 24.02 0.65
C ASN A 35 -2.17 24.98 -0.18
N GLY A 36 -1.63 24.56 -1.33
CA GLY A 36 -0.98 25.45 -2.30
C GLY A 36 0.41 25.94 -1.87
N GLY A 37 1.42 25.09 -2.06
CA GLY A 37 2.78 25.47 -2.48
C GLY A 37 3.63 26.33 -1.52
N ALA A 38 4.41 25.66 -0.68
CA ALA A 38 5.68 26.20 -0.18
C ALA A 38 6.76 25.10 -0.25
N GLU A 39 7.60 25.22 -1.26
CA GLU A 39 8.84 24.46 -1.50
C GLU A 39 9.72 24.36 -0.23
N PRO A 40 10.48 23.27 -0.11
CA PRO A 40 11.91 23.43 0.10
C PRO A 40 12.69 22.84 -1.08
N GLU A 41 13.35 23.74 -1.81
CA GLU A 41 14.64 23.57 -2.49
C GLU A 41 15.24 22.17 -2.39
N ASN A 42 15.06 21.37 -3.45
CA ASN A 42 16.06 20.39 -3.87
C ASN A 42 15.93 20.14 -5.38
N SER A 43 16.35 21.15 -6.14
CA SER A 43 16.53 21.06 -7.60
C SER A 43 17.97 20.68 -7.92
N SER A 44 18.11 19.70 -8.83
CA SER A 44 19.30 19.31 -9.60
C SER A 44 20.45 18.68 -8.80
N GLU A 45 20.88 17.44 -9.05
CA GLU A 45 21.41 17.00 -10.33
C GLU A 45 21.12 15.50 -10.54
N SER A 46 20.33 15.17 -11.55
CA SER A 46 20.29 13.83 -12.11
C SER A 46 20.30 14.00 -13.62
N GLU A 47 21.49 14.30 -14.15
CA GLU A 47 21.84 14.13 -15.54
C GLU A 47 21.79 12.63 -15.85
N GLU A 48 20.60 12.15 -16.21
CA GLU A 48 20.48 10.90 -16.96
C GLU A 48 20.41 11.28 -18.42
N GLU A 49 21.60 11.38 -19.03
CA GLU A 49 21.76 11.45 -20.49
C GLU A 49 21.15 10.18 -21.07
N SER A 50 19.88 10.29 -21.45
CA SER A 50 19.14 9.34 -22.26
C SER A 50 19.83 9.18 -23.61
N SER A 51 20.80 8.28 -23.68
CA SER A 51 21.56 7.97 -24.89
C SER A 51 21.31 6.52 -25.29
N ASP A 52 20.14 6.21 -25.87
CA ASP A 52 19.96 5.01 -26.71
C ASP A 52 18.70 5.01 -27.60
N GLU A 53 18.30 6.12 -28.23
CA GLU A 53 17.12 6.10 -29.14
C GLU A 53 17.32 6.83 -30.48
N GLU A 54 18.57 7.12 -30.86
CA GLU A 54 18.86 7.82 -32.13
C GLU A 54 19.49 6.97 -33.25
N PHE A 55 19.66 5.66 -33.07
CA PHE A 55 20.37 4.84 -34.08
C PHE A 55 19.64 4.62 -35.41
N ASP A 56 18.31 4.76 -35.48
CA ASP A 56 17.55 4.52 -36.72
C ASP A 56 17.27 5.80 -37.55
N GLN A 57 17.50 7.00 -36.98
CA GLN A 57 17.34 8.27 -37.72
C GLN A 57 18.67 8.89 -38.17
N GLN A 58 19.79 8.36 -37.68
CA GLN A 58 21.09 8.69 -38.23
C GLN A 58 21.14 8.23 -39.69
N LYS A 59 21.20 9.20 -40.62
CA LYS A 59 21.46 8.95 -42.04
C LYS A 59 22.68 8.04 -42.13
N LYS A 60 22.46 6.77 -42.44
CA LYS A 60 23.53 5.75 -42.50
C LYS A 60 24.67 6.30 -43.34
N LYS A 61 25.86 6.44 -42.76
CA LYS A 61 27.02 7.03 -43.45
C LYS A 61 27.82 5.90 -44.09
N GLY A 62 28.18 6.06 -45.36
CA GLY A 62 29.05 5.11 -46.06
C GLY A 62 28.38 3.75 -46.34
N VAL A 63 29.14 2.67 -46.12
CA VAL A 63 28.79 1.28 -46.54
C VAL A 63 27.72 0.65 -45.63
N GLU A 64 27.47 1.21 -44.45
CA GLU A 64 26.47 0.71 -43.47
C GLU A 64 25.03 0.70 -44.02
N GLY A 65 24.74 1.52 -45.02
CA GLY A 65 23.45 1.51 -45.73
C GLY A 65 23.32 0.43 -46.80
N LEU A 66 24.44 -0.15 -47.24
CA LEU A 66 24.51 -1.12 -48.33
C LEU A 66 24.44 -2.57 -47.83
N ILE A 67 24.74 -2.80 -46.55
CA ILE A 67 24.66 -4.13 -45.93
C ILE A 67 23.23 -4.37 -45.43
N GLU A 68 22.59 -5.39 -45.98
CA GLU A 68 21.27 -5.83 -45.57
C GLU A 68 21.37 -6.53 -44.20
N ILE A 69 20.68 -5.98 -43.20
CA ILE A 69 20.68 -6.55 -41.84
C ILE A 69 19.59 -7.62 -41.78
N GLU A 70 19.95 -8.88 -42.04
CA GLU A 70 19.11 -10.08 -41.91
C GLU A 70 19.01 -10.56 -40.45
N ASN A 71 18.86 -9.66 -39.48
CA ASN A 71 18.66 -10.08 -38.11
C ASN A 71 17.17 -10.41 -37.87
N PRO A 72 16.79 -11.69 -37.66
CA PRO A 72 15.39 -12.08 -37.48
C PRO A 72 14.75 -11.53 -36.20
N ASN A 73 15.55 -11.10 -35.21
CA ASN A 73 15.07 -10.45 -34.00
C ASN A 73 15.02 -8.92 -34.13
N ARG A 74 15.39 -8.36 -35.29
CA ARG A 74 15.36 -6.91 -35.50
C ARG A 74 13.92 -6.44 -35.73
N VAL A 75 13.37 -5.80 -34.72
CA VAL A 75 12.05 -5.17 -34.81
C VAL A 75 12.20 -3.81 -35.50
N SER A 76 11.74 -3.70 -36.74
CA SER A 76 11.67 -2.40 -37.44
C SER A 76 10.43 -1.63 -37.00
N GLN A 77 10.64 -0.46 -36.39
CA GLN A 77 9.55 0.44 -36.00
C GLN A 77 8.97 1.10 -37.26
N LYS A 78 7.80 0.63 -37.72
CA LYS A 78 7.03 1.29 -38.79
C LYS A 78 6.02 2.24 -38.14
N SER A 79 6.03 3.51 -38.52
CA SER A 79 5.04 4.48 -38.05
C SER A 79 3.64 4.08 -38.55
N LYS A 80 2.74 3.76 -37.61
CA LYS A 80 1.33 3.49 -37.91
C LYS A 80 0.56 4.81 -37.96
N LYS A 81 -0.40 4.92 -38.88
CA LYS A 81 -1.28 6.09 -38.96
C LYS A 81 -2.30 6.04 -37.82
N VAL A 82 -2.57 7.20 -37.23
CA VAL A 82 -3.46 7.35 -36.08
C VAL A 82 -4.88 6.83 -36.36
N ALA A 83 -5.33 6.87 -37.62
CA ALA A 83 -6.64 6.38 -38.04
C ALA A 83 -6.81 4.85 -37.94
N ASP A 84 -5.72 4.08 -37.93
CA ASP A 84 -5.74 2.61 -37.87
C ASP A 84 -5.61 2.09 -36.42
N LEU A 85 -5.54 2.98 -35.42
CA LEU A 85 -5.47 2.62 -34.01
C LEU A 85 -6.89 2.40 -33.47
N ASP A 86 -7.28 1.15 -33.31
CA ASP A 86 -8.53 0.77 -32.64
C ASP A 86 -8.39 0.93 -31.11
N VAL A 87 -8.82 2.10 -30.61
CA VAL A 87 -8.78 2.47 -29.18
C VAL A 87 -9.85 1.72 -28.36
N SER A 88 -10.81 1.05 -29.02
CA SER A 88 -11.90 0.33 -28.36
C SER A 88 -11.55 -1.10 -27.97
N ALA A 89 -10.45 -1.66 -28.48
CA ALA A 89 -10.03 -3.01 -28.13
C ALA A 89 -9.57 -3.05 -26.65
N PRO A 90 -10.02 -4.02 -25.84
CA PRO A 90 -9.59 -4.13 -24.45
C PRO A 90 -8.07 -4.30 -24.43
N LYS A 91 -7.39 -3.27 -23.93
CA LYS A 91 -5.94 -3.27 -23.79
C LYS A 91 -5.59 -4.43 -22.86
N GLU A 92 -5.03 -5.48 -23.44
CA GLU A 92 -4.57 -6.63 -22.70
C GLU A 92 -3.50 -6.15 -21.72
N LEU A 93 -3.91 -5.97 -20.46
CA LEU A 93 -3.04 -5.57 -19.36
C LEU A 93 -1.78 -6.43 -19.39
N SER A 94 -0.63 -5.80 -19.26
CA SER A 94 0.65 -6.50 -19.29
C SER A 94 0.67 -7.58 -18.21
N ARG A 95 1.49 -8.64 -18.37
CA ARG A 95 1.59 -9.71 -17.37
C ARG A 95 1.77 -9.17 -15.95
N ARG A 96 2.57 -8.10 -15.81
CA ARG A 96 2.81 -7.40 -14.53
C ARG A 96 1.55 -6.75 -13.98
N GLU A 97 0.79 -6.05 -14.81
CA GLU A 97 -0.44 -5.36 -14.39
C GLU A 97 -1.54 -6.37 -13.99
N ARG A 98 -1.63 -7.52 -14.66
CA ARG A 98 -2.59 -8.58 -14.29
C ARG A 98 -2.28 -9.16 -12.90
N GLU A 99 -1.02 -9.47 -12.63
CA GLU A 99 -0.58 -9.99 -11.34
C GLU A 99 -0.76 -8.96 -10.20
N GLU A 100 -0.52 -7.67 -10.47
CA GLU A 100 -0.75 -6.60 -9.49
C GLU A 100 -2.23 -6.43 -9.15
N ILE A 101 -3.12 -6.44 -10.14
CA ILE A 101 -4.57 -6.36 -9.92
C ILE A 101 -5.07 -7.59 -9.16
N GLU A 102 -4.58 -8.78 -9.49
CA GLU A 102 -4.94 -10.00 -8.75
C GLU A 102 -4.44 -9.95 -7.30
N LYS A 103 -3.22 -9.46 -7.08
CA LYS A 103 -2.67 -9.25 -5.73
C LYS A 103 -3.49 -8.23 -4.93
N GLN A 104 -3.95 -7.15 -5.55
CA GLN A 104 -4.85 -6.18 -4.91
C GLN A 104 -6.19 -6.82 -4.57
N ARG A 105 -6.83 -7.51 -5.52
CA ARG A 105 -8.10 -8.23 -5.31
C ARG A 105 -7.99 -9.29 -4.21
N ALA A 106 -6.87 -10.01 -4.14
CA ALA A 106 -6.63 -11.00 -3.09
C ALA A 106 -6.52 -10.36 -1.70
N LYS A 107 -5.82 -9.23 -1.59
CA LYS A 107 -5.75 -8.45 -0.35
C LYS A 107 -7.11 -7.93 0.05
N GLU A 108 -7.86 -7.32 -0.87
CA GLU A 108 -9.21 -6.83 -0.61
C GLU A 108 -10.15 -7.95 -0.16
N ARG A 109 -10.09 -9.12 -0.81
CA ARG A 109 -10.86 -10.29 -0.41
C ARG A 109 -10.49 -10.76 0.99
N TYR A 110 -9.20 -10.82 1.31
CA TYR A 110 -8.73 -11.16 2.65
C TYR A 110 -9.26 -10.16 3.69
N MET A 111 -9.11 -8.86 3.44
CA MET A 111 -9.60 -7.80 4.32
C MET A 111 -11.11 -7.88 4.49
N LYS A 112 -11.86 -8.11 3.41
CA LYS A 112 -13.31 -8.30 3.44
C LYS A 112 -13.70 -9.51 4.29
N LEU A 113 -13.06 -10.66 4.10
CA LEU A 113 -13.30 -11.85 4.92
C LEU A 113 -12.93 -11.63 6.39
N HIS A 114 -11.90 -10.83 6.66
CA HIS A 114 -11.49 -10.49 8.01
C HIS A 114 -12.52 -9.61 8.70
N LEU A 115 -13.00 -8.56 8.02
CA LEU A 115 -14.08 -7.70 8.48
C LEU A 115 -15.40 -8.47 8.69
N GLU A 116 -15.69 -9.42 7.81
CA GLU A 116 -16.84 -10.33 7.94
C GLU A 116 -16.69 -11.33 9.11
N GLY A 117 -15.54 -11.38 9.79
CA GLY A 117 -15.30 -12.32 10.88
C GLY A 117 -15.10 -13.76 10.42
N LYS A 118 -14.74 -13.98 9.15
CA LYS A 118 -14.56 -15.33 8.58
C LYS A 118 -13.12 -15.83 8.68
N THR A 119 -12.14 -14.95 8.86
CA THR A 119 -10.75 -15.35 9.15
C THR A 119 -10.66 -15.93 10.56
N GLU A 120 -9.73 -16.85 10.77
CA GLU A 120 -9.54 -17.49 12.09
C GLU A 120 -9.23 -16.47 13.19
N GLN A 121 -8.44 -15.43 12.84
CA GLN A 121 -8.13 -14.32 13.74
C GLN A 121 -9.38 -13.57 14.18
N ALA A 122 -10.20 -13.12 13.22
CA ALA A 122 -11.41 -12.37 13.54
C ALA A 122 -12.45 -13.24 14.28
N ARG A 123 -12.53 -14.54 13.96
CA ARG A 123 -13.34 -15.50 14.73
C ARG A 123 -12.88 -15.61 16.17
N ALA A 124 -11.58 -15.71 16.41
CA ALA A 124 -11.01 -15.78 17.75
C ALA A 124 -11.29 -14.51 18.55
N ASP A 125 -11.15 -13.33 17.93
CA ASP A 125 -11.46 -12.05 18.56
C ASP A 125 -12.95 -11.91 18.89
N LEU A 126 -13.84 -12.30 17.97
CA LEU A 126 -15.28 -12.35 18.23
C LEU A 126 -15.63 -13.33 19.36
N ALA A 127 -15.01 -14.51 19.39
CA ALA A 127 -15.20 -15.48 20.45
C ALA A 127 -14.74 -14.94 21.81
N ARG A 128 -13.59 -14.25 21.84
CA ARG A 128 -13.08 -13.58 23.04
C ARG A 128 -14.05 -12.50 23.54
N LEU A 129 -14.57 -11.67 22.64
CA LEU A 129 -15.58 -10.67 22.98
C LEU A 129 -16.88 -11.31 23.48
N ALA A 130 -17.31 -12.43 22.90
CA ALA A 130 -18.48 -13.17 23.35
C ALA A 130 -18.30 -13.72 24.78
N ILE A 131 -17.12 -14.23 25.13
CA ILE A 131 -16.80 -14.68 26.49
C ILE A 131 -16.92 -13.51 27.48
N ILE A 132 -16.35 -12.34 27.15
CA ILE A 132 -16.42 -11.16 28.01
C ILE A 132 -17.88 -10.69 28.18
N LYS A 133 -18.67 -10.69 27.10
CA LYS A 133 -20.09 -10.35 27.15
C LYS A 133 -20.85 -11.31 28.09
N LYS A 134 -20.64 -12.62 27.97
CA LYS A 134 -21.23 -13.62 28.87
C LYS A 134 -20.85 -13.39 30.32
N GLN A 135 -19.56 -13.17 30.61
CA GLN A 135 -19.10 -12.90 31.98
C GLN A 135 -19.73 -11.64 32.57
N ARG A 136 -19.88 -10.58 31.77
CA ARG A 136 -20.54 -9.34 32.21
C ARG A 136 -22.03 -9.55 32.46
N GLU A 137 -22.71 -10.28 31.59
CA GLU A 137 -24.12 -10.61 31.75
C GLU A 137 -24.36 -11.48 32.98
N GLU A 138 -23.56 -12.54 33.18
CA GLU A 138 -23.64 -13.39 34.36
C GLU A 138 -23.34 -12.61 35.65
N ALA A 139 -22.37 -11.69 35.63
CA ALA A 139 -22.08 -10.84 36.78
C ALA A 139 -23.24 -9.86 37.08
N ALA A 140 -23.90 -9.32 36.04
CA ALA A 140 -25.07 -8.46 36.21
C ALA A 140 -26.26 -9.27 36.78
N ARG A 141 -26.55 -10.44 36.21
CA ARG A 141 -27.59 -11.36 36.72
C ARG A 141 -27.33 -11.73 38.18
N LYS A 142 -26.11 -12.13 38.54
CA LYS A 142 -25.73 -12.42 39.93
C LYS A 142 -25.93 -11.21 40.85
N ARG A 143 -25.63 -9.99 40.40
CA ARG A 143 -25.87 -8.77 41.20
C ARG A 143 -27.35 -8.50 41.41
N ASP A 144 -28.18 -8.71 40.37
CA ASP A 144 -29.61 -8.50 40.45
C ASP A 144 -30.30 -9.56 41.31
N GLU A 145 -29.87 -10.83 41.22
CA GLU A 145 -30.33 -11.92 42.09
C GLU A 145 -29.98 -11.66 43.56
N LEU A 146 -28.75 -11.22 43.85
CA LEU A 146 -28.34 -10.85 45.19
C LEU A 146 -29.10 -9.64 45.74
N ARG A 147 -29.48 -8.67 44.89
CA ARG A 147 -30.32 -7.54 45.29
C ARG A 147 -31.75 -8.00 45.62
N LYS A 148 -32.37 -8.80 44.75
CA LYS A 148 -33.71 -9.35 44.99
C LYS A 148 -33.77 -10.20 46.25
N ALA A 149 -32.79 -11.08 46.48
CA ALA A 149 -32.72 -11.89 47.69
C ALA A 149 -32.62 -11.02 48.95
N LYS A 150 -31.82 -9.92 48.92
CA LYS A 150 -31.75 -8.97 50.03
C LYS A 150 -33.06 -8.24 50.26
N GLU A 151 -33.73 -7.78 49.20
CA GLU A 151 -35.04 -7.12 49.30
C GLU A 151 -36.11 -8.06 49.85
N GLU A 152 -36.12 -9.34 49.45
CA GLU A 152 -37.03 -10.36 49.99
C GLU A 152 -36.76 -10.66 51.47
N GLU A 153 -35.49 -10.76 51.88
CA GLU A 153 -35.12 -10.92 53.29
C GLU A 153 -35.49 -9.69 54.13
N GLU A 154 -35.26 -8.47 53.62
CA GLU A 154 -35.68 -7.23 54.29
C GLU A 154 -37.21 -7.10 54.39
N ALA A 155 -37.95 -7.57 53.36
CA ALA A 155 -39.40 -7.59 53.36
C ALA A 155 -39.96 -8.62 54.35
N LYS A 156 -39.30 -9.78 54.50
CA LYS A 156 -39.64 -10.77 55.53
C LYS A 156 -39.30 -10.27 56.93
N SER A 157 -38.20 -9.54 57.13
CA SER A 157 -37.83 -9.02 58.46
C SER A 157 -38.69 -7.83 58.92
N LYS A 158 -39.37 -7.14 57.99
CA LYS A 158 -40.30 -6.03 58.28
C LYS A 158 -41.75 -6.49 58.50
N ARG A 159 -42.04 -7.78 58.32
CA ARG A 159 -43.37 -8.39 58.52
C ARG A 159 -43.45 -9.07 59.87
#